data_AF-Q2IU97-F1
#
_entry.id   AF-Q2IU97-F1
#
_cell.length_a   1.000
_cell.length_b   1.000
_cell.length_c   1.000
_cell.angle_alpha   90.00
_cell.angle_beta   90.00
_cell.angle_gamma   90.00
#
_symmetry.space_group_name_H-M   'P 1'
#
loop_
_entity.id
_entity.type
_entity.pdbx_description
1 polymer ?
#
loop_
_entity_poly.entity_id
_entity_poly.type
_entity_poly.pdbx_seq_one_letter_code
_entity_poly.pdbx_strand_id
1 'polypeptide(L)'
;MKRRGRQASTREAAKAEIDAFRAQHLSLAERQIMTADGVARVTIDDGESPLAWLARRKGRDGRSLISHHQFAAGERLRADFTRGNLTPRVTSHWGAPTGRGGGAGEMTDLVVASRQRVQHAVEACGPEFSGILLDVCCFLRGLEDVERERGWPARSAKVVLQLALDRLARHYGLAPPSGTARPKLRSWLAEGAEFVVG
;
A
#
# COMPACT_ATOMS: atom_id res chain seq x y z
N MET A 1 -33.48 49.97 10.95
CA MET A 1 -32.85 48.88 11.76
C MET A 1 -31.92 48.05 10.88
N LYS A 2 -30.66 47.91 11.28
CA LYS A 2 -29.52 47.38 10.50
C LYS A 2 -29.65 45.88 10.20
N ARG A 3 -29.34 45.50 8.94
CA ARG A 3 -29.10 44.12 8.47
C ARG A 3 -27.93 43.50 9.27
N ARG A 4 -28.17 42.40 9.99
CA ARG A 4 -27.11 41.60 10.64
C ARG A 4 -26.47 40.68 9.59
N GLY A 5 -25.25 40.99 9.19
CA GLY A 5 -24.41 40.14 8.36
C GLY A 5 -24.06 38.85 9.11
N ARG A 6 -24.35 37.70 8.49
CA ARG A 6 -23.95 36.38 8.95
C ARG A 6 -22.49 36.18 8.55
N GLN A 7 -21.56 36.51 9.45
CA GLN A 7 -20.15 36.19 9.26
C GLN A 7 -19.96 34.67 9.34
N ALA A 8 -19.58 34.07 8.21
CA ALA A 8 -19.12 32.70 8.16
C ALA A 8 -17.76 32.62 8.87
N SER A 9 -17.73 32.03 10.05
CA SER A 9 -16.50 31.73 10.76
C SER A 9 -15.78 30.60 10.01
N THR A 10 -14.72 30.93 9.29
CA THR A 10 -13.70 29.96 8.88
C THR A 10 -13.12 29.35 10.16
N ARG A 11 -13.54 28.12 10.49
CA ARG A 11 -12.85 27.32 11.48
C ARG A 11 -11.49 26.98 10.87
N GLU A 12 -10.44 27.70 11.26
CA GLU A 12 -9.08 27.21 11.10
C GLU A 12 -9.04 25.81 11.71
N ALA A 13 -8.78 24.81 10.88
CA ALA A 13 -8.58 23.45 11.32
C ALA A 13 -7.43 23.47 12.33
N ALA A 14 -7.77 23.29 13.61
CA ALA A 14 -6.81 23.22 14.69
C ALA A 14 -5.72 22.21 14.30
N LYS A 15 -4.46 22.69 14.25
CA LYS A 15 -3.30 21.84 14.04
C LYS A 15 -3.34 20.79 15.15
N ALA A 16 -3.51 19.52 14.80
CA ALA A 16 -3.43 18.45 15.80
C ALA A 16 -2.03 18.51 16.39
N GLU A 17 -1.91 19.04 17.61
CA GLU A 17 -0.63 19.23 18.28
C GLU A 17 -0.12 17.85 18.68
N ILE A 18 0.87 17.34 17.95
CA ILE A 18 1.52 16.08 18.28
C ILE A 18 2.54 16.38 19.38
N ASP A 19 2.30 15.85 20.57
CA ASP A 19 3.19 16.04 21.72
C ASP A 19 4.64 15.62 21.41
N ALA A 20 5.62 16.32 22.01
CA ALA A 20 7.03 16.17 21.72
C ALA A 20 7.53 14.72 21.92
N PHE A 21 7.00 14.03 22.93
CA PHE A 21 7.35 12.63 23.18
C PHE A 21 6.84 11.69 22.08
N ARG A 22 5.70 11.99 21.46
CA ARG A 22 5.23 11.23 20.30
C ARG A 22 5.99 11.61 19.03
N ALA A 23 6.24 12.90 18.84
CA ALA A 23 6.94 13.41 17.66
C ALA A 23 8.34 12.83 17.50
N GLN A 24 9.06 12.51 18.60
CA GLN A 24 10.38 11.88 18.53
C GLN A 24 10.37 10.44 17.98
N HIS A 25 9.20 9.77 17.98
CA HIS A 25 9.03 8.39 17.53
C HIS A 25 8.28 8.28 16.19
N LEU A 26 7.85 9.41 15.61
CA LEU A 26 7.08 9.46 14.36
C LEU A 26 7.92 10.09 13.25
N SER A 27 7.72 9.64 12.01
CA SER A 27 8.33 10.24 10.81
C SER A 27 7.36 11.27 10.21
N LEU A 28 7.14 12.38 10.89
CA LEU A 28 6.10 13.35 10.53
C LEU A 28 6.43 14.13 9.23
N ALA A 29 5.47 14.21 8.32
CA ALA A 29 5.51 15.03 7.10
C ALA A 29 4.20 15.84 6.92
N GLU A 30 4.28 17.12 6.53
CA GLU A 30 3.10 17.92 6.18
C GLU A 30 2.62 17.61 4.75
N ARG A 31 1.31 17.45 4.57
CA ARG A 31 0.69 17.11 3.28
C ARG A 31 -0.61 17.86 3.05
N GLN A 32 -0.88 18.20 1.78
CA GLN A 32 -2.17 18.73 1.37
C GLN A 32 -3.07 17.58 0.91
N ILE A 33 -4.22 17.41 1.55
CA ILE A 33 -5.26 16.45 1.15
C ILE A 33 -6.51 17.19 0.70
N MET A 34 -7.20 16.67 -0.31
CA MET A 34 -8.51 17.20 -0.70
C MET A 34 -9.56 16.61 0.24
N THR A 35 -10.26 17.47 0.97
CA THR A 35 -11.39 17.12 1.84
C THR A 35 -12.69 17.65 1.23
N ALA A 36 -13.84 17.27 1.80
CA ALA A 36 -15.14 17.78 1.36
C ALA A 36 -15.23 19.32 1.45
N ASP A 37 -14.44 19.93 2.34
CA ASP A 37 -14.39 21.38 2.58
C ASP A 37 -13.21 22.08 1.87
N GLY A 38 -12.49 21.37 0.99
CA GLY A 38 -11.36 21.90 0.22
C GLY A 38 -10.00 21.29 0.59
N VAL A 39 -8.91 21.95 0.17
CA VAL A 39 -7.55 21.47 0.41
C VAL A 39 -7.13 21.74 1.86
N ALA A 40 -6.91 20.69 2.65
CA ALA A 40 -6.46 20.78 4.03
C ALA A 40 -4.98 20.37 4.16
N ARG A 41 -4.19 21.11 4.94
CA ARG A 41 -2.86 20.67 5.37
C ARG A 41 -2.98 19.75 6.58
N VAL A 42 -2.46 18.54 6.47
CA VAL A 42 -2.45 17.51 7.52
C VAL A 42 -1.03 17.03 7.74
N THR A 43 -0.68 16.77 8.99
CA THR A 43 0.56 16.08 9.35
C THR A 43 0.30 14.57 9.28
N ILE A 44 1.12 13.86 8.52
CA ILE A 44 1.03 12.40 8.35
C ILE A 44 2.33 11.79 8.89
N ASP A 45 2.25 10.64 9.54
CA ASP A 45 3.43 9.85 9.86
C ASP A 45 3.82 9.01 8.63
N ASP A 46 4.95 9.32 8.02
CA ASP A 46 5.50 8.57 6.89
C ASP A 46 5.91 7.13 7.31
N GLY A 47 6.11 6.88 8.60
CA GLY A 47 6.30 5.55 9.19
C GLY A 47 5.02 4.70 9.18
N GLU A 48 3.84 5.31 8.98
CA GLU A 48 2.55 4.62 8.99
C GLU A 48 2.31 3.77 7.73
N SER A 49 3.09 3.96 6.65
CA SER A 49 3.04 3.08 5.48
C SER A 49 4.39 2.95 4.78
N PRO A 50 5.06 1.79 4.88
CA PRO A 50 6.29 1.50 4.14
C PRO A 50 6.15 1.70 2.63
N LEU A 51 4.99 1.38 2.06
CA LEU A 51 4.69 1.61 0.65
C LEU A 51 4.65 3.08 0.29
N ALA A 52 4.07 3.92 1.15
CA ALA A 52 3.96 5.34 0.91
C ALA A 52 5.34 6.00 0.89
N TRP A 53 6.25 5.58 1.78
CA TRP A 53 7.65 6.02 1.77
C TRP A 53 8.38 5.57 0.50
N LEU A 54 8.22 4.30 0.08
CA LEU A 54 8.83 3.76 -1.14
C LEU A 54 8.34 4.50 -2.41
N ALA A 55 7.06 4.85 -2.47
CA ALA A 55 6.48 5.55 -3.62
C ALA A 55 7.00 6.99 -3.76
N ARG A 56 7.36 7.64 -2.64
CA ARG A 56 7.90 9.01 -2.62
C ARG A 56 9.40 9.05 -2.85
N ARG A 57 10.14 8.14 -2.21
CA ARG A 57 11.61 8.15 -2.23
C ARG A 57 12.13 7.90 -3.65
N LYS A 58 13.11 8.70 -4.05
CA LYS A 58 13.80 8.55 -5.34
C LYS A 58 15.01 7.65 -5.20
N GLY A 59 15.18 6.74 -6.15
CA GLY A 59 16.36 5.91 -6.31
C GLY A 59 17.53 6.68 -6.93
N ARG A 60 18.63 5.97 -7.15
CA ARG A 60 19.83 6.51 -7.82
C ARG A 60 19.53 7.01 -9.25
N ASP A 61 18.53 6.42 -9.89
CA ASP A 61 18.04 6.77 -11.22
C ASP A 61 17.01 7.91 -11.24
N GLY A 62 16.75 8.54 -10.09
CA GLY A 62 15.77 9.63 -9.95
C GLY A 62 14.31 9.17 -10.03
N ARG A 63 14.04 7.86 -10.18
CA ARG A 63 12.69 7.30 -10.22
C ARG A 63 12.24 6.90 -8.82
N SER A 64 10.92 6.83 -8.62
CA SER A 64 10.37 6.32 -7.35
C SER A 64 10.80 4.87 -7.13
N LEU A 65 11.03 4.48 -5.87
CA LEU A 65 11.48 3.11 -5.56
C LEU A 65 10.44 2.04 -5.87
N ILE A 66 9.15 2.40 -5.90
CA ILE A 66 8.09 1.58 -6.48
C ILE A 66 7.27 2.41 -7.47
N SER A 67 6.68 1.74 -8.44
CA SER A 67 5.83 2.36 -9.45
C SER A 67 4.45 2.74 -8.88
N HIS A 68 3.70 3.54 -9.64
CA HIS A 68 2.31 3.88 -9.27
C HIS A 68 1.41 2.64 -9.20
N HIS A 69 1.54 1.70 -10.15
CA HIS A 69 0.73 0.48 -10.16
C HIS A 69 1.09 -0.47 -9.02
N GLN A 70 2.37 -0.56 -8.66
CA GLN A 70 2.83 -1.33 -7.50
C GLN A 70 2.26 -0.73 -6.21
N PHE A 71 2.34 0.59 -6.04
CA PHE A 71 1.75 1.28 -4.89
C PHE A 71 0.23 1.06 -4.80
N ALA A 72 -0.50 1.27 -5.90
CA ALA A 72 -1.95 1.08 -5.95
C ALA A 72 -2.37 -0.36 -5.65
N ALA A 73 -1.61 -1.35 -6.14
CA ALA A 73 -1.87 -2.76 -5.85
C ALA A 73 -1.66 -3.11 -4.37
N GLY A 74 -0.58 -2.64 -3.76
CA GLY A 74 -0.30 -2.85 -2.34
C GLY A 74 -1.33 -2.17 -1.43
N GLU A 75 -1.71 -0.92 -1.73
CA GLU A 75 -2.75 -0.21 -0.97
C GLU A 75 -4.13 -0.85 -1.13
N ARG A 76 -4.45 -1.39 -2.32
CA ARG A 76 -5.69 -2.16 -2.53
C ARG A 76 -5.73 -3.43 -1.69
N LEU A 77 -4.62 -4.18 -1.65
CA LEU A 77 -4.50 -5.36 -0.78
C LEU A 77 -4.71 -4.98 0.69
N ARG A 78 -4.05 -3.92 1.16
CA ARG A 78 -4.20 -3.40 2.53
C ARG A 78 -5.65 -3.04 2.83
N ALA A 79 -6.31 -2.31 1.93
CA ALA A 79 -7.72 -1.91 2.10
C ALA A 79 -8.66 -3.12 2.18
N ASP A 80 -8.45 -4.16 1.37
CA ASP A 80 -9.22 -5.39 1.44
C ASP A 80 -8.93 -6.20 2.71
N PHE A 81 -7.67 -6.23 3.17
CA PHE A 81 -7.28 -6.86 4.43
C PHE A 81 -7.95 -6.21 5.65
N THR A 82 -7.93 -4.87 5.71
CA THR A 82 -8.58 -4.11 6.79
C THR A 82 -10.09 -4.28 6.76
N ARG A 83 -10.73 -4.14 5.58
CA ARG A 83 -12.18 -4.37 5.44
C ARG A 83 -12.60 -5.80 5.77
N GLY A 84 -11.74 -6.77 5.48
CA GLY A 84 -11.94 -8.18 5.82
C GLY A 84 -11.83 -8.48 7.33
N ASN A 85 -11.49 -7.50 8.18
CA ASN A 85 -11.18 -7.70 9.59
C ASN A 85 -10.13 -8.82 9.80
N LEU A 86 -9.10 -8.85 8.94
CA LEU A 86 -8.04 -9.85 8.99
C LEU A 86 -6.86 -9.45 9.90
N THR A 87 -6.86 -8.22 10.42
CA THR A 87 -5.88 -7.77 11.41
C THR A 87 -6.06 -8.54 12.74
N PRO A 88 -4.99 -9.13 13.31
CA PRO A 88 -5.04 -9.77 14.62
C PRO A 88 -5.56 -8.77 15.67
N ARG A 89 -6.63 -9.12 16.38
CA ARG A 89 -7.24 -8.24 17.40
C ARG A 89 -6.68 -8.60 18.77
N VAL A 90 -6.01 -7.65 19.43
CA VAL A 90 -5.45 -7.81 20.78
C VAL A 90 -6.43 -7.33 21.88
N THR A 91 -7.55 -6.69 21.52
CA THR A 91 -8.53 -6.17 22.48
C THR A 91 -9.94 -6.72 22.24
N SER A 92 -10.62 -7.10 23.34
CA SER A 92 -12.04 -7.47 23.35
C SER A 92 -12.91 -6.26 23.01
N HIS A 93 -13.85 -6.44 22.10
CA HIS A 93 -14.80 -5.40 21.69
C HIS A 93 -16.14 -5.60 22.40
N TRP A 94 -16.53 -4.65 23.25
CA TRP A 94 -17.84 -4.62 23.94
C TRP A 94 -18.86 -3.68 23.28
N GLY A 95 -18.62 -3.22 22.05
CA GLY A 95 -19.61 -2.45 21.29
C GLY A 95 -20.44 -3.33 20.36
N ALA A 96 -21.76 -3.27 20.42
CA ALA A 96 -22.55 -3.68 19.26
C ALA A 96 -22.50 -2.55 18.22
N PRO A 97 -22.28 -2.81 16.92
CA PRO A 97 -22.35 -1.75 15.91
C PRO A 97 -23.81 -1.32 15.76
N THR A 98 -24.17 -0.19 16.36
CA THR A 98 -25.47 0.46 16.20
C THR A 98 -25.41 1.43 15.01
N GLY A 99 -25.39 0.88 13.80
CA GLY A 99 -25.55 1.65 12.55
C GLY A 99 -26.98 1.51 12.03
N ARG A 100 -27.76 2.60 12.07
CA ARG A 100 -29.07 2.69 11.40
C ARG A 100 -28.83 2.99 9.91
N GLY A 101 -29.29 2.09 9.04
CA GLY A 101 -29.40 2.29 7.58
C GLY A 101 -28.35 1.49 6.79
N GLY A 102 -28.76 0.33 6.27
CA GLY A 102 -27.90 -0.67 5.61
C GLY A 102 -27.72 -1.88 6.52
N GLY A 103 -28.43 -2.97 6.23
CA GLY A 103 -28.61 -4.09 7.15
C GLY A 103 -27.29 -4.76 7.53
N ALA A 104 -27.23 -5.34 8.72
CA ALA A 104 -26.09 -6.13 9.19
C ALA A 104 -25.60 -7.17 8.14
N GLY A 105 -26.51 -7.67 7.29
CA GLY A 105 -26.22 -8.54 6.14
C GLY A 105 -25.32 -7.91 5.06
N GLU A 106 -25.56 -6.66 4.65
CA GLU A 106 -24.74 -5.98 3.64
C GLU A 106 -23.31 -5.72 4.15
N MET A 107 -23.20 -5.38 5.44
CA MET A 107 -21.89 -5.25 6.11
C MET A 107 -21.15 -6.59 6.14
N THR A 108 -21.84 -7.70 6.42
CA THR A 108 -21.21 -9.03 6.40
C THR A 108 -20.78 -9.44 4.99
N ASP A 109 -21.59 -9.13 3.97
CA ASP A 109 -21.26 -9.45 2.57
C ASP A 109 -20.00 -8.71 2.10
N LEU A 110 -19.87 -7.42 2.47
CA LEU A 110 -18.68 -6.65 2.17
C LEU A 110 -17.42 -7.23 2.84
N VAL A 111 -17.52 -7.67 4.10
CA VAL A 111 -16.42 -8.32 4.83
C VAL A 111 -16.04 -9.63 4.16
N VAL A 112 -17.03 -10.48 3.82
CA VAL A 112 -16.80 -11.77 3.15
C VAL A 112 -16.14 -11.56 1.79
N ALA A 113 -16.65 -10.63 0.98
CA ALA A 113 -16.09 -10.30 -0.32
C ALA A 113 -14.64 -9.76 -0.20
N SER A 114 -14.35 -8.95 0.82
CA SER A 114 -12.99 -8.48 1.10
C SER A 114 -12.05 -9.62 1.47
N ARG A 115 -12.48 -10.58 2.30
CA ARG A 115 -11.67 -11.77 2.64
C ARG A 115 -11.36 -12.62 1.42
N GLN A 116 -12.37 -12.85 0.57
CA GLN A 116 -12.19 -13.60 -0.68
C GLN A 116 -11.20 -12.91 -1.62
N ARG A 117 -11.27 -11.58 -1.75
CA ARG A 117 -10.31 -10.82 -2.58
C ARG A 117 -8.87 -10.94 -2.05
N VAL A 118 -8.67 -10.87 -0.74
CA VAL A 118 -7.34 -11.10 -0.13
C VAL A 118 -6.85 -12.52 -0.42
N GLN A 119 -7.72 -13.52 -0.23
CA GLN A 119 -7.36 -14.92 -0.47
C GLN A 119 -6.95 -15.15 -1.92
N HIS A 120 -7.75 -14.69 -2.88
CA HIS A 120 -7.43 -14.81 -4.31
C HIS A 120 -6.13 -14.08 -4.67
N ALA A 121 -5.86 -12.91 -4.07
CA ALA A 121 -4.61 -12.18 -4.31
C ALA A 121 -3.39 -12.94 -3.77
N VAL A 122 -3.49 -13.50 -2.57
CA VAL A 122 -2.45 -14.34 -1.95
C VAL A 122 -2.20 -15.61 -2.77
N GLU A 123 -3.26 -16.29 -3.23
CA GLU A 123 -3.14 -17.48 -4.09
C GLU A 123 -2.50 -17.12 -5.43
N ALA A 124 -2.95 -16.03 -6.07
CA ALA A 124 -2.41 -15.59 -7.34
C ALA A 124 -0.93 -15.18 -7.25
N CYS A 125 -0.49 -14.62 -6.12
CA CYS A 125 0.91 -14.28 -5.87
C CYS A 125 1.78 -15.52 -5.54
N GLY A 126 1.19 -16.53 -4.92
CA GLY A 126 1.86 -17.76 -4.53
C GLY A 126 2.71 -17.64 -3.26
N PRO A 127 3.20 -18.77 -2.70
CA PRO A 127 3.89 -18.80 -1.40
C PRO A 127 5.17 -17.97 -1.37
N GLU A 128 5.85 -17.82 -2.50
CA GLU A 128 7.09 -17.04 -2.65
C GLU A 128 6.92 -15.55 -2.31
N PHE A 129 5.74 -14.99 -2.59
CA PHE A 129 5.50 -13.54 -2.51
C PHE A 129 4.44 -13.15 -1.48
N SER A 130 3.55 -14.06 -1.11
CA SER A 130 2.45 -13.74 -0.19
C SER A 130 2.94 -13.30 1.18
N GLY A 131 4.00 -13.92 1.70
CA GLY A 131 4.57 -13.55 2.98
C GLY A 131 5.03 -12.08 3.03
N ILE A 132 5.86 -11.66 2.07
CA ILE A 132 6.39 -10.28 2.04
C ILE A 132 5.29 -9.25 1.75
N LEU A 133 4.28 -9.60 0.93
CA LEU A 133 3.14 -8.72 0.69
C LEU A 133 2.32 -8.47 1.96
N LEU A 134 2.05 -9.53 2.73
CA LEU A 134 1.32 -9.38 3.99
C LEU A 134 2.15 -8.61 5.03
N ASP A 135 3.43 -8.95 5.19
CA ASP A 135 4.35 -8.25 6.11
C ASP A 135 4.38 -6.73 5.85
N VAL A 136 4.61 -6.33 4.61
CA VAL A 136 4.85 -4.91 4.28
C VAL A 136 3.54 -4.15 4.04
N CYS A 137 2.58 -4.75 3.32
CA CYS A 137 1.35 -4.03 2.94
C CYS A 137 0.30 -4.06 4.06
N CYS A 138 0.22 -5.15 4.83
CA CYS A 138 -0.86 -5.35 5.81
C CYS A 138 -0.38 -5.16 7.25
N PHE A 139 0.79 -5.70 7.59
CA PHE A 139 1.40 -5.57 8.92
C PHE A 139 2.35 -4.38 9.05
N LEU A 140 2.56 -3.62 7.96
CA LEU A 140 3.33 -2.38 7.92
C LEU A 140 4.78 -2.54 8.42
N ARG A 141 5.35 -3.73 8.24
CA ARG A 141 6.71 -4.02 8.66
C ARG A 141 7.73 -3.31 7.76
N GLY A 142 8.78 -2.78 8.38
CA GLY A 142 9.91 -2.19 7.65
C GLY A 142 10.68 -3.25 6.86
N LEU A 143 11.29 -2.86 5.75
CA LEU A 143 12.05 -3.79 4.90
C LEU A 143 13.22 -4.43 5.66
N GLU A 144 13.87 -3.69 6.55
CA GLU A 144 15.00 -4.19 7.36
C GLU A 144 14.56 -5.27 8.36
N ASP A 145 13.35 -5.14 8.93
CA ASP A 145 12.78 -6.16 9.82
C ASP A 145 12.44 -7.44 9.05
N VAL A 146 11.89 -7.28 7.85
CA VAL A 146 11.61 -8.40 6.94
C VAL A 146 12.90 -9.12 6.56
N GLU A 147 13.97 -8.40 6.24
CA GLU A 147 15.28 -8.99 5.93
C GLU A 147 15.83 -9.79 7.12
N ARG A 148 15.81 -9.20 8.31
CA ARG A 148 16.31 -9.82 9.54
C ARG A 148 15.56 -11.10 9.88
N GLU A 149 14.22 -11.07 9.86
CA GLU A 149 13.41 -12.24 10.23
C GLU A 149 13.46 -13.37 9.20
N ARG A 150 13.66 -13.04 7.92
CA ARG A 150 13.75 -14.03 6.83
C ARG A 150 15.19 -14.51 6.58
N GLY A 151 16.17 -13.97 7.29
CA GLY A 151 17.60 -14.26 7.07
C GLY A 151 18.10 -13.84 5.69
N TRP A 152 17.49 -12.81 5.10
CA TRP A 152 17.86 -12.34 3.77
C TRP A 152 19.08 -11.40 3.81
N PRO A 153 19.90 -11.37 2.75
CA PRO A 153 20.98 -10.38 2.65
C PRO A 153 20.45 -8.95 2.72
N ALA A 154 21.24 -8.05 3.30
CA ALA A 154 20.87 -6.64 3.41
C ALA A 154 20.54 -6.02 2.04
N ARG A 155 19.48 -5.19 1.99
CA ARG A 155 18.98 -4.47 0.81
C ARG A 155 18.35 -5.36 -0.28
N SER A 156 17.98 -6.60 0.04
CA SER A 156 17.32 -7.53 -0.89
C SER A 156 15.79 -7.41 -0.87
N ALA A 157 15.18 -7.08 0.28
CA ALA A 157 13.72 -7.11 0.44
C ALA A 157 13.01 -6.15 -0.51
N LYS A 158 13.62 -5.01 -0.84
CA LYS A 158 13.06 -4.07 -1.82
C LYS A 158 12.83 -4.74 -3.18
N VAL A 159 13.81 -5.47 -3.69
CA VAL A 159 13.72 -6.11 -5.03
C VAL A 159 12.66 -7.20 -5.01
N VAL A 160 12.64 -8.03 -3.96
CA VAL A 160 11.63 -9.08 -3.81
C VAL A 160 10.23 -8.47 -3.70
N LEU A 161 10.07 -7.37 -2.95
CA LEU A 161 8.81 -6.66 -2.83
C LEU A 161 8.34 -6.08 -4.17
N GLN A 162 9.24 -5.51 -4.98
CA GLN A 162 8.89 -5.01 -6.31
C GLN A 162 8.34 -6.14 -7.20
N LEU A 163 9.00 -7.30 -7.22
CA LEU A 163 8.53 -8.47 -7.98
C LEU A 163 7.16 -8.97 -7.49
N ALA A 164 6.97 -8.99 -6.17
CA ALA A 164 5.71 -9.35 -5.56
C ALA A 164 4.57 -8.38 -5.93
N LEU A 165 4.85 -7.06 -5.86
CA LEU A 165 3.89 -6.02 -6.22
C LEU A 165 3.56 -6.00 -7.71
N ASP A 166 4.51 -6.35 -8.58
CA ASP A 166 4.24 -6.52 -10.02
C ASP A 166 3.28 -7.68 -10.28
N ARG A 167 3.46 -8.79 -9.58
CA ARG A 167 2.55 -9.94 -9.66
C ARG A 167 1.16 -9.60 -9.13
N LEU A 168 1.11 -8.90 -8.00
CA LEU A 168 -0.13 -8.41 -7.42
C LEU A 168 -0.85 -7.41 -8.34
N ALA A 169 -0.11 -6.49 -8.97
CA ALA A 169 -0.67 -5.53 -9.92
C ALA A 169 -1.26 -6.24 -11.15
N ARG A 170 -0.63 -7.32 -11.64
CA ARG A 170 -1.21 -8.16 -12.71
C ARG A 170 -2.51 -8.82 -12.26
N HIS A 171 -2.55 -9.38 -11.05
CA HIS A 171 -3.77 -9.98 -10.50
C HIS A 171 -4.93 -8.97 -10.41
N TYR A 172 -4.65 -7.73 -9.99
CA TYR A 172 -5.68 -6.69 -9.90
C TYR A 172 -6.02 -5.98 -11.22
N GLY A 173 -5.38 -6.35 -12.33
CA GLY A 173 -5.54 -5.65 -13.61
C GLY A 173 -5.00 -4.21 -13.60
N LEU A 174 -4.07 -3.90 -12.68
CA LEU A 174 -3.41 -2.59 -12.54
C LEU A 174 -2.05 -2.54 -13.22
N ALA A 175 -1.52 -3.69 -13.64
CA ALA A 175 -0.26 -3.76 -14.35
C ALA A 175 -0.32 -2.87 -15.62
N PRO A 176 0.77 -2.17 -15.95
CA PRO A 176 0.82 -1.40 -17.18
C PRO A 176 0.54 -2.35 -18.36
N PRO A 177 -0.08 -1.87 -19.45
CA PRO A 177 -0.25 -2.66 -20.65
C PRO A 177 1.14 -3.14 -21.05
N SER A 178 1.37 -4.44 -20.95
CA SER A 178 2.59 -5.06 -21.43
C SER A 178 2.65 -4.78 -22.92
N GLY A 179 3.50 -3.85 -23.33
CA GLY A 179 3.74 -3.59 -24.74
C GLY A 179 3.98 -4.94 -25.40
N THR A 180 3.29 -5.20 -26.50
CA THR A 180 3.30 -6.47 -27.26
C THR A 180 4.68 -6.85 -27.81
N ALA A 181 5.74 -6.16 -27.39
CA ALA A 181 7.13 -6.49 -27.67
C ALA A 181 7.49 -7.81 -26.98
N ARG A 182 7.29 -8.90 -27.71
CA ARG A 182 7.89 -10.21 -27.40
C ARG A 182 9.38 -9.97 -27.14
N PRO A 183 9.95 -10.41 -26.01
CA PRO A 183 11.36 -10.19 -25.74
C PRO A 183 12.17 -10.81 -26.88
N LYS A 184 12.96 -9.99 -27.57
CA LYS A 184 13.90 -10.51 -28.57
C LYS A 184 14.91 -11.37 -27.82
N LEU A 185 14.89 -12.67 -28.06
CA LEU A 185 15.92 -13.57 -27.56
C LEU A 185 17.26 -13.07 -28.10
N ARG A 186 18.14 -12.64 -27.21
CA ARG A 186 19.54 -12.37 -27.57
C ARG A 186 20.26 -13.70 -27.51
N SER A 187 20.84 -14.13 -28.63
CA SER A 187 21.73 -15.28 -28.66
C SER A 187 23.05 -14.91 -27.99
N TRP A 188 23.57 -15.80 -27.16
CA TRP A 188 24.96 -15.73 -26.68
C TRP A 188 25.97 -16.23 -27.72
N LEU A 189 25.47 -16.69 -28.88
CA LEU A 189 26.29 -17.06 -30.03
C LEU A 189 27.03 -15.83 -30.55
N ALA A 190 28.33 -15.99 -30.76
CA ALA A 190 29.13 -15.02 -31.49
C ALA A 190 28.56 -14.86 -32.92
N GLU A 191 28.81 -13.70 -33.53
CA GLU A 191 28.40 -13.46 -34.92
C GLU A 191 29.03 -14.53 -35.82
N GLY A 192 28.20 -15.35 -36.47
CA GLY A 192 28.63 -16.47 -37.31
C GLY A 192 28.77 -17.84 -36.61
N ALA A 193 28.47 -17.96 -35.31
CA ALA A 193 28.45 -19.25 -34.64
C ALA A 193 27.12 -19.98 -34.89
N GLU A 194 27.17 -21.14 -35.57
CA GLU A 194 26.02 -22.01 -35.78
C GLU A 194 25.91 -23.08 -34.67
N PHE A 195 24.68 -23.33 -34.21
CA PHE A 195 24.42 -24.37 -33.23
C PHE A 195 24.28 -25.72 -33.96
N VAL A 196 25.34 -26.52 -33.99
CA VAL A 196 25.31 -27.87 -34.58
C VAL A 196 24.90 -28.88 -33.52
N VAL A 197 23.70 -29.45 -33.66
CA VAL A 197 23.26 -30.63 -32.90
C VAL A 197 23.61 -31.86 -33.74
N GLY A 198 24.55 -32.68 -33.23
CA GLY A 198 24.95 -33.94 -33.86
C GLY A 198 23.93 -35.06 -33.68
#